data_AF-A0A6L8V238-F1
#
_entry.id   AF-A0A6L8V238-F1
#
_cell.length_a   1.000
_cell.length_b   1.000
_cell.length_c   1.000
_cell.angle_alpha   90.00
_cell.angle_beta   90.00
_cell.angle_gamma   90.00
#
_symmetry.space_group_name_H-M   'P 1'
#
loop_
_entity.id
_entity.type
_entity.pdbx_description
1 polymer ?
#
loop_
_entity_poly.entity_id
_entity_poly.type
_entity_poly.pdbx_seq_one_letter_code
_entity_poly.pdbx_strand_id
1 'polypeptide(L)' 'MRISIQLAVAGDMVKQDVLEIAEHKLGEMTEEEIESAIEIKIRTWVDRMIQVEWEVIEEE' A
#
# COMPACT_ATOMS: atom_id res chain seq x y z
N MET A 1 -13.40 -6.60 -6.51
CA MET A 1 -13.27 -5.19 -6.06
C MET A 1 -11.93 -4.59 -6.53
N ARG A 2 -11.91 -3.30 -6.94
CA ARG A 2 -10.71 -2.58 -7.37
C ARG A 2 -10.45 -1.37 -6.48
N ILE A 3 -9.19 -1.16 -6.08
CA ILE A 3 -8.78 -0.12 -5.15
C ILE A 3 -7.70 0.72 -5.83
N SER A 4 -7.96 2.01 -6.01
CA SER A 4 -6.95 2.94 -6.50
C SER A 4 -6.10 3.40 -5.33
N ILE A 5 -4.78 3.34 -5.50
CA ILE A 5 -3.81 3.80 -4.52
C ILE A 5 -2.89 4.83 -5.16
N GLN A 6 -2.51 5.83 -4.37
CA GLN A 6 -1.61 6.89 -4.77
C GLN A 6 -0.54 7.05 -3.69
N LEU A 7 0.72 7.05 -4.11
CA LEU A 7 1.86 7.37 -3.26
C LEU A 7 2.37 8.75 -3.61
N ALA A 8 2.49 9.60 -2.61
CA ALA A 8 3.10 10.91 -2.72
C ALA A 8 4.32 11.02 -1.80
N VAL A 9 5.37 11.68 -2.29
CA VAL A 9 6.59 11.99 -1.52
C VAL A 9 6.78 13.50 -1.60
N ALA A 10 6.94 14.16 -0.44
CA ALA A 10 7.02 15.63 -0.34
C ALA A 10 5.84 16.39 -0.98
N GLY A 11 4.67 15.76 -1.06
CA GLY A 11 3.47 16.36 -1.67
C GLY A 11 3.32 16.11 -3.16
N ASP A 12 4.35 15.60 -3.83
CA ASP A 12 4.30 15.25 -5.25
C ASP A 12 3.84 13.79 -5.43
N MET A 13 2.86 13.57 -6.31
CA MET A 13 2.43 12.22 -6.67
C MET A 13 3.54 11.54 -7.47
N VAL A 14 4.14 10.51 -6.88
CA VAL A 14 5.24 9.75 -7.50
C VAL A 14 4.78 8.43 -8.10
N LYS A 15 3.64 7.89 -7.64
CA LYS A 15 3.08 6.65 -8.19
C LYS A 15 1.57 6.55 -8.00
N GLN A 16 0.91 5.98 -9.00
CA GLN A 16 -0.49 5.54 -8.93
C GLN A 16 -0.56 4.08 -9.35
N ASP A 17 -1.40 3.30 -8.67
CA ASP A 17 -1.61 1.89 -8.99
C ASP A 17 -3.06 1.47 -8.67
N VAL A 18 -3.48 0.32 -9.21
CA VAL A 18 -4.79 -0.26 -8.95
C VAL A 18 -4.62 -1.68 -8.43
N LEU A 19 -4.99 -1.90 -7.18
CA LEU A 19 -5.01 -3.23 -6.58
C LEU A 19 -6.35 -3.91 -6.84
N GLU A 20 -6.28 -5.17 -7.27
CA GLU A 20 -7.46 -6.01 -7.43
C GLU A 20 -7.60 -6.98 -6.25
N ILE A 21 -8.80 -7.05 -5.69
CA ILE A 21 -9.22 -8.03 -4.71
C ILE A 21 -10.26 -8.93 -5.36
N ALA A 22 -9.90 -10.21 -5.49
CA ALA A 22 -10.75 -11.22 -6.09
C ALA A 22 -12.01 -11.44 -5.24
N GLU A 23 -13.17 -11.38 -5.87
CA GLU A 23 -14.48 -11.35 -5.20
C GLU A 23 -14.80 -12.63 -4.42
N HIS A 24 -14.26 -13.77 -4.83
CA HIS A 24 -14.41 -15.03 -4.10
C HIS A 24 -13.83 -15.00 -2.68
N LYS A 25 -12.93 -14.04 -2.38
CA LYS A 25 -12.41 -13.85 -1.02
C LYS A 25 -13.33 -13.00 -0.16
N LEU A 26 -14.24 -12.23 -0.77
CA LEU A 26 -15.07 -11.24 -0.08
C LEU A 26 -16.45 -11.79 0.33
N GLY A 27 -16.92 -12.88 -0.28
CA GLY A 27 -18.30 -13.36 -0.16
C GLY A 27 -18.75 -13.79 1.25
N GLU A 28 -17.82 -14.06 2.16
CA GLU A 28 -18.11 -14.45 3.55
C GLU A 28 -17.55 -13.47 4.59
N MET A 29 -16.91 -12.38 4.13
CA MET A 29 -16.23 -11.43 5.02
C MET A 29 -17.19 -10.33 5.44
N THR A 30 -17.17 -10.00 6.73
CA THR A 30 -17.78 -8.78 7.26
C THR A 30 -17.05 -7.53 6.75
N GLU A 31 -17.70 -6.37 6.83
CA GLU A 31 -17.09 -5.10 6.42
C GLU A 31 -15.75 -4.84 7.13
N GLU A 32 -15.67 -5.10 8.45
CA GLU A 32 -14.43 -4.95 9.24
C GLU A 32 -13.29 -5.85 8.73
N GLU A 33 -13.62 -7.09 8.35
CA GLU A 33 -12.64 -8.04 7.81
C GLU A 33 -12.18 -7.60 6.40
N ILE A 34 -13.09 -7.05 5.60
CA ILE A 34 -12.78 -6.50 4.28
C ILE A 34 -11.82 -5.31 4.44
N GLU A 35 -12.11 -4.37 5.34
CA GLU A 35 -11.23 -3.24 5.64
C GLU A 35 -9.84 -3.70 6.08
N SER A 36 -9.78 -4.65 7.00
CA SER A 36 -8.51 -5.24 7.47
C SER A 36 -7.71 -5.88 6.33
N ALA A 37 -8.37 -6.60 5.43
CA ALA A 37 -7.72 -7.21 4.27
C ALA A 37 -7.21 -6.17 3.26
N ILE A 38 -7.95 -5.07 3.08
CA ILE A 38 -7.50 -3.94 2.26
C ILE A 38 -6.24 -3.33 2.86
N GLU A 39 -6.24 -3.05 4.17
CA GLU A 39 -5.10 -2.45 4.87
C GLU A 39 -3.84 -3.31 4.71
N ILE A 40 -3.95 -4.62 4.96
CA ILE A 40 -2.83 -5.57 4.79
C ILE A 40 -2.31 -5.55 3.35
N LYS A 41 -3.19 -5.52 2.35
CA LYS A 41 -2.77 -5.46 0.94
C LYS A 41 -2.05 -4.16 0.59
N ILE A 42 -2.55 -3.02 1.06
CA ILE A 42 -1.92 -1.72 0.83
C ILE A 42 -0.54 -1.70 1.50
N ARG A 43 -0.43 -2.16 2.75
CA ARG A 43 0.85 -2.22 3.47
C ARG A 43 1.87 -3.09 2.75
N THR A 44 1.44 -4.28 2.32
CA THR A 44 2.27 -5.19 1.51
C THR A 44 2.72 -4.55 0.20
N TRP A 45 1.86 -3.76 -0.44
CA TRP A 45 2.22 -3.03 -1.65
C TRP A 45 3.26 -1.94 -1.36
N VAL A 46 3.06 -1.14 -0.30
CA VAL A 46 4.01 -0.10 0.12
C VAL A 46 5.38 -0.71 0.41
N ASP A 47 5.43 -1.79 1.19
CA ASP A 47 6.67 -2.47 1.58
C ASP A 47 7.46 -3.00 0.38
N ARG A 48 6.78 -3.33 -0.73
CA ARG A 48 7.44 -3.76 -1.98
C ARG A 48 7.91 -2.61 -2.84
N MET A 49 7.31 -1.45 -2.69
CA MET A 49 7.53 -0.30 -3.59
C MET A 49 8.53 0.69 -3.03
N ILE A 50 8.63 0.81 -1.70
CA ILE A 50 9.44 1.84 -1.04
C ILE A 50 10.63 1.17 -0.34
N GLN A 51 11.82 1.57 -0.74
CA GLN A 51 13.06 1.31 -0.03
C GLN A 51 13.69 2.66 0.31
N VAL A 52 14.04 2.85 1.58
CA VAL A 52 14.72 4.05 2.07
C VAL A 52 16.12 3.63 2.50
N GLU A 53 17.12 4.20 1.84
CA GLU A 53 18.52 4.03 2.19
C GLU A 53 19.05 5.34 2.76
N TRP A 54 19.96 5.25 3.72
CA TRP A 54 20.65 6.41 4.27
C TRP A 54 22.11 6.09 4.49
N GLU A 55 22.93 7.13 4.40
CA GLU A 55 24.35 7.11 4.73
C GLU A 55 24.64 8.32 5.62
N VAL A 56 25.51 8.15 6.62
CA VAL A 56 26.00 9.27 7.43
C VAL A 56 27.15 9.91 6.67
N ILE A 57 26.96 11.17 6.26
CA ILE A 57 27.90 11.86 5.38
C ILE A 57 29.12 12.38 6.17
N GLU A 58 29.00 12.59 7.49
CA GLU A 58 30.08 12.98 8.41
C GLU A 58 29.67 12.68 9.87
N GLU A 59 30.54 12.01 10.64
CA GLU A 59 30.49 11.96 12.12
C GLU A 59 31.70 12.76 12.63
N GLU A 60 31.47 13.93 13.23
CA GLU A 60 32.47 14.60 14.08
C GLU A 60 32.34 14.16 15.54
#